data_AF-A0A4Q5VFH5-F1
#
_entry.id   AF-A0A4Q5VFH5-F1
#
_cell.length_a   1.000
_cell.length_b   1.000
_cell.length_c   1.000
_cell.angle_alpha   90.00
_cell.angle_beta   90.00
_cell.angle_gamma   90.00
#
_symmetry.space_group_name_H-M   'P 1'
#
loop_
_entity.id
_entity.type
_entity.pdbx_description
1 polymer ?
#
loop_
_entity_poly.entity_id
_entity_poly.type
_entity_poly.pdbx_seq_one_letter_code
_entity_poly.pdbx_strand_id
1 'polypeptide(L)'
;MLKFSEINTHFIRAGYESVFVRDDKPCIQSIDGSCREYDSLYVMLGEERGVELAKQAGAASNSTGKLIIDKHQRSTLNGLYAIGDLVSSLHQVSVAAGQAAIASTHIHNTLAKNFVGA
;
A
#
# COMPACT_ATOMS: atom_id res chain seq x y z
N MET A 1 -9.75 7.96 18.53
CA MET A 1 -8.97 8.91 17.71
C MET A 1 -8.61 10.08 18.62
N LEU A 2 -7.33 10.23 18.97
CA LEU A 2 -6.88 11.35 19.81
C LEU A 2 -7.09 12.64 19.03
N LYS A 3 -7.70 13.66 19.66
CA LYS A 3 -7.77 14.99 19.07
C LYS A 3 -6.40 15.62 19.23
N PHE A 4 -5.77 16.03 18.13
CA PHE A 4 -4.46 16.67 18.16
C PHE A 4 -4.40 17.95 19.01
N SER A 5 -5.55 18.55 19.36
CA SER A 5 -5.67 19.66 20.30
C SER A 5 -5.34 19.31 21.76
N GLU A 6 -5.24 18.02 22.10
CA GLU A 6 -5.04 17.53 23.47
C GLU A 6 -3.57 17.15 23.77
N ILE A 7 -2.67 17.36 22.80
CA ILE A 7 -1.24 17.07 22.90
C ILE A 7 -0.41 18.21 22.30
N ASN A 8 0.85 18.39 22.72
CA ASN A 8 1.77 19.45 22.26
C ASN A 8 2.15 19.32 20.78
N THR A 9 1.17 19.53 19.89
CA THR A 9 1.28 19.42 18.44
C THR A 9 1.14 20.80 17.83
N HIS A 10 2.10 21.18 16.98
CA HIS A 10 2.03 22.41 16.20
C HIS A 10 1.52 22.13 14.79
N PHE A 11 0.43 22.79 14.41
CA PHE A 11 -0.11 22.73 13.06
C PHE A 11 0.48 23.85 12.21
N ILE A 12 1.21 23.47 11.15
CA ILE A 12 1.79 24.42 10.20
C ILE A 12 1.09 24.26 8.86
N ARG A 13 0.27 25.24 8.48
CA ARG A 13 -0.33 25.33 7.15
C ARG A 13 0.52 26.27 6.30
N ALA A 14 1.33 25.71 5.42
CA ALA A 14 2.19 26.44 4.50
C ALA A 14 2.29 25.70 3.16
N GLY A 15 2.66 26.44 2.11
CA GLY A 15 3.14 25.83 0.87
C GLY A 15 4.61 25.45 1.02
N TYR A 16 4.97 24.28 0.49
CA TYR A 16 6.33 23.76 0.52
C TYR A 16 6.83 23.56 -0.91
N GLU A 17 8.08 23.90 -1.13
CA GLU A 17 8.73 23.83 -2.44
C GLU A 17 9.58 22.56 -2.57
N SER A 18 10.34 22.23 -1.53
CA SER A 18 11.26 21.10 -1.57
C SER A 18 11.47 20.46 -0.20
N VAL A 19 11.91 19.21 -0.22
CA VAL A 19 12.44 18.49 0.94
C VAL A 19 13.81 17.96 0.57
N PHE A 20 14.82 18.29 1.37
CA PHE A 20 16.19 17.83 1.16
C PHE A 20 16.86 17.52 2.50
N VAL A 21 18.04 16.91 2.46
CA VAL A 21 18.83 16.60 3.66
C VAL A 21 19.97 17.59 3.79
N ARG A 22 20.14 18.17 4.98
CA ARG A 22 21.27 19.03 5.36
C ARG A 22 21.78 18.55 6.71
N ASP A 23 23.09 18.30 6.83
CA ASP A 23 23.72 17.84 8.07
C ASP A 23 22.99 16.63 8.72
N ASP A 24 22.66 15.63 7.90
CA ASP A 24 21.91 14.42 8.26
C ASP A 24 20.47 14.65 8.78
N LYS A 25 19.93 15.85 8.62
CA LYS A 25 18.55 16.19 9.01
C LYS A 25 17.67 16.53 7.81
N PRO A 26 16.41 16.07 7.77
CA PRO A 26 15.44 16.56 6.80
C PRO A 26 15.17 18.05 7.02
N CYS A 27 15.35 18.84 5.96
CA CYS A 27 14.96 20.24 5.88
C CYS A 27 13.78 20.38 4.92
N ILE A 28 12.71 21.02 5.38
CA ILE A 28 11.53 21.33 4.58
C ILE A 28 11.59 22.81 4.21
N GLN A 29 11.69 23.09 2.92
CA GLN A 29 11.69 24.45 2.40
C GLN A 29 10.27 24.91 2.10
N SER A 30 9.86 26.01 2.71
CA SER A 30 8.63 26.71 2.40
C SER A 30 8.80 27.60 1.15
N ILE A 31 7.70 27.90 0.46
CA ILE A 31 7.69 28.75 -0.74
C ILE A 31 8.24 30.16 -0.47
N ASP A 32 8.24 30.61 0.78
CA ASP A 32 8.85 31.87 1.21
C ASP A 32 10.39 31.81 1.34
N GLY A 33 11.00 30.67 1.01
CA GLY A 33 12.43 30.43 1.11
C GLY A 33 12.92 30.03 2.50
N SER A 34 12.06 30.04 3.54
CA SER A 34 12.43 29.56 4.87
C SER A 34 12.62 28.04 4.87
N CYS A 35 13.60 27.55 5.62
CA CYS A 35 13.82 26.11 5.80
C CYS A 35 13.74 25.73 7.27
N ARG A 36 12.95 24.70 7.57
CA ARG A 36 12.85 24.12 8.92
C ARG A 36 13.44 22.72 8.93
N GLU A 37 14.38 22.50 9.85
CA GLU A 37 14.99 21.20 10.10
C GLU A 37 14.19 20.42 11.14
N TYR A 38 14.16 19.10 10.96
CA TYR A 38 13.54 18.15 11.89
C TYR A 38 14.48 16.98 12.12
N ASP A 39 14.36 16.28 13.25
CA ASP A 39 15.15 15.07 13.49
C ASP A 39 14.60 13.86 12.70
N SER A 40 13.35 13.92 12.27
CA SER A 40 12.69 12.90 11.48
C SER A 40 11.52 13.49 10.70
N LEU A 41 11.25 12.91 9.54
CA LEU A 41 10.12 13.27 8.70
C LEU A 41 9.28 12.03 8.41
N TYR A 42 8.00 12.09 8.78
CA TYR A 42 7.01 11.07 8.41
C TYR A 42 6.07 11.64 7.35
N VAL A 43 6.08 11.05 6.16
CA VAL A 43 5.38 11.57 4.98
C VAL A 43 4.08 10.78 4.76
N MET A 44 2.95 11.50 4.66
CA MET A 44 1.65 10.94 4.28
C MET A 44 1.08 11.72 3.09
N LEU A 45 1.53 11.41 1.87
CA LEU A 45 1.05 12.06 0.63
C LEU A 45 -0.03 11.25 -0.10
N GLY A 46 -0.41 10.10 0.44
CA GLY A 46 -1.29 9.14 -0.22
C GLY A 46 -0.49 8.12 -1.04
N GLU A 47 -1.23 7.27 -1.75
CA GLU A 47 -0.69 6.21 -2.59
C GLU A 47 -1.51 6.09 -3.87
N GLU A 48 -0.85 5.70 -4.96
CA GLU A 48 -1.50 5.24 -6.17
C GLU A 48 -1.35 3.72 -6.27
N ARG A 49 -2.48 3.01 -6.38
CA ARG A 49 -2.50 1.54 -6.36
C ARG A 49 -2.38 0.98 -7.77
N GLY A 50 -1.50 0.00 -7.94
CA GLY A 50 -1.31 -0.72 -9.22
C GLY A 50 -2.42 -1.71 -9.59
N VAL A 51 -3.70 -1.31 -9.49
CA VAL A 51 -4.86 -2.18 -9.78
C VAL A 51 -5.28 -2.18 -11.25
N GLU A 52 -4.73 -1.28 -12.05
CA GLU A 52 -5.24 -1.03 -13.40
C GLU A 52 -5.05 -2.24 -14.34
N LEU A 53 -3.91 -2.94 -14.25
CA LEU A 53 -3.69 -4.17 -15.02
C LEU A 53 -4.72 -5.26 -14.70
N ALA A 54 -5.09 -5.42 -13.43
CA ALA A 54 -6.09 -6.39 -13.02
C ALA A 54 -7.49 -6.01 -13.51
N LYS A 55 -7.84 -4.71 -13.49
CA LYS A 55 -9.10 -4.20 -14.04
C LYS A 55 -9.17 -4.38 -15.56
N GLN A 56 -8.08 -4.10 -16.28
CA GLN A 56 -7.98 -4.34 -17.72
C GLN A 56 -8.13 -5.82 -18.07
N ALA A 57 -7.67 -6.73 -17.20
CA ALA A 57 -7.89 -8.16 -17.32
C ALA A 57 -9.34 -8.60 -17.01
N GLY A 58 -10.20 -7.70 -16.50
CA GLY A 58 -11.60 -7.97 -16.18
C GLY A 58 -11.89 -8.27 -14.71
N ALA A 59 -10.93 -8.06 -13.79
CA ALA A 59 -11.20 -8.18 -12.36
C ALA A 59 -12.10 -7.04 -11.86
N ALA A 60 -13.07 -7.37 -11.02
CA ALA A 60 -13.98 -6.39 -10.44
C ALA A 60 -13.32 -5.62 -9.28
N SER A 61 -13.74 -4.36 -9.12
CA SER A 61 -13.39 -3.50 -7.99
C SER A 61 -14.63 -3.03 -7.25
N ASN A 62 -14.49 -2.69 -5.97
CA ASN A 62 -15.54 -2.09 -5.18
C ASN A 62 -15.70 -0.58 -5.47
N SER A 63 -16.62 0.09 -4.76
CA SER A 63 -16.90 1.53 -4.91
C SER A 63 -15.71 2.45 -4.57
N THR A 64 -14.69 1.93 -3.89
CA THR A 64 -13.45 2.66 -3.56
C THR A 64 -12.30 2.37 -4.53
N GLY A 65 -12.57 1.61 -5.61
CA GLY A 65 -11.56 1.24 -6.61
C GLY A 65 -10.63 0.10 -6.18
N LYS A 66 -10.87 -0.53 -5.03
CA LYS A 66 -10.07 -1.69 -4.56
C LYS A 66 -10.56 -2.97 -5.23
N LEU A 67 -9.63 -3.85 -5.62
CA LEU A 67 -9.98 -5.16 -6.18
C LEU A 67 -10.83 -5.95 -5.18
N ILE A 68 -11.88 -6.59 -5.69
CA ILE A 68 -12.68 -7.54 -4.91
C ILE A 68 -11.93 -8.87 -4.91
N ILE A 69 -11.69 -9.39 -3.71
CA ILE A 69 -10.85 -10.54 -3.44
C ILE A 69 -11.48 -11.38 -2.33
N ASP A 70 -11.32 -12.69 -2.42
CA ASP A 70 -11.78 -13.62 -1.40
C ASP A 70 -10.70 -13.92 -0.34
N LYS A 71 -11.05 -14.79 0.61
CA LYS A 71 -10.15 -15.26 1.69
C LYS A 71 -8.92 -16.03 1.21
N HIS A 72 -8.89 -16.43 -0.07
CA HIS A 72 -7.76 -17.10 -0.72
C HIS A 72 -6.90 -16.11 -1.52
N GLN A 73 -7.17 -14.81 -1.39
CA GLN A 73 -6.52 -13.74 -2.14
C GLN A 73 -6.80 -13.79 -3.64
N ARG A 74 -7.86 -14.50 -4.05
CA ARG A 74 -8.28 -14.64 -5.45
C ARG A 74 -9.21 -13.50 -5.81
N SER A 75 -8.99 -12.91 -6.98
CA SER A 75 -9.89 -11.91 -7.56
C SER A 75 -11.18 -12.53 -8.08
N THR A 76 -12.10 -11.71 -8.59
CA THR A 76 -13.29 -12.21 -9.29
C THR A 76 -12.97 -12.94 -10.60
N LEU A 77 -11.77 -12.74 -11.16
CA LEU A 77 -11.32 -13.46 -12.34
C LEU A 77 -10.61 -14.76 -11.92
N ASN A 78 -11.07 -15.87 -12.47
CA ASN A 78 -10.51 -17.19 -12.19
C ASN A 78 -9.02 -17.26 -12.56
N GLY A 79 -8.18 -17.72 -11.63
CA GLY A 79 -6.74 -17.83 -11.84
C GLY A 79 -5.96 -16.53 -11.58
N LEU A 80 -6.62 -15.41 -11.31
CA LEU A 80 -5.97 -14.14 -10.97
C LEU A 80 -6.06 -13.86 -9.46
N TYR A 81 -4.91 -13.56 -8.85
CA TYR A 81 -4.75 -13.34 -7.41
C TYR A 81 -4.09 -11.99 -7.15
N ALA A 82 -4.33 -11.41 -5.98
CA ALA A 82 -3.70 -10.16 -5.55
C ALA A 82 -3.32 -10.22 -4.07
N ILE A 83 -2.13 -9.72 -3.73
CA ILE A 83 -1.54 -9.77 -2.38
C ILE A 83 -0.82 -8.45 -2.06
N GLY A 84 -0.43 -8.28 -0.80
CA GLY A 84 0.28 -7.11 -0.31
C GLY A 84 -0.56 -5.83 -0.32
N ASP A 85 0.09 -4.73 -0.67
CA ASP A 85 -0.47 -3.38 -0.56
C ASP A 85 -1.64 -3.14 -1.54
N LEU A 86 -1.77 -3.97 -2.58
CA LEU A 86 -2.93 -3.97 -3.48
C LEU A 86 -4.24 -4.30 -2.75
N VAL A 87 -4.17 -5.09 -1.67
CA VAL A 87 -5.32 -5.74 -1.04
C VAL A 87 -5.49 -5.39 0.44
N SER A 88 -4.40 -5.09 1.14
CA SER A 88 -4.39 -4.74 2.54
C SER A 88 -4.45 -3.22 2.75
N SER A 89 -4.89 -2.79 3.94
CA SER A 89 -4.64 -1.42 4.44
C SER A 89 -3.42 -1.35 5.37
N LEU A 90 -2.83 -2.50 5.69
CA LEU A 90 -1.61 -2.62 6.47
C LEU A 90 -0.47 -3.04 5.54
N HIS A 91 0.35 -2.07 5.15
CA HIS A 91 1.43 -2.25 4.17
C HIS A 91 2.68 -2.75 4.89
N GLN A 92 2.71 -4.06 5.10
CA GLN A 92 3.79 -4.73 5.82
C GLN A 92 4.23 -5.97 5.05
N VAL A 93 5.55 -6.17 5.01
CA VAL A 93 6.17 -7.32 4.35
C VAL A 93 5.64 -8.64 4.90
N SER A 94 5.47 -8.74 6.23
CA SER A 94 4.94 -9.95 6.88
C SER A 94 3.50 -10.26 6.47
N VAL A 95 2.65 -9.23 6.33
CA VAL A 95 1.27 -9.38 5.87
C VAL A 95 1.25 -9.86 4.42
N ALA A 96 2.05 -9.23 3.55
CA ALA A 96 2.17 -9.64 2.15
C ALA A 96 2.66 -11.10 2.01
N ALA A 97 3.66 -11.49 2.82
CA ALA A 97 4.17 -12.86 2.84
C ALA A 97 3.12 -13.89 3.28
N GLY A 98 2.34 -13.59 4.32
CA GLY A 98 1.24 -14.45 4.77
C GLY A 98 0.16 -14.61 3.70
N GLN A 99 -0.21 -13.52 3.03
CA GLN A 99 -1.15 -13.53 1.91
C GLN A 99 -0.63 -14.34 0.72
N ALA A 100 0.68 -14.24 0.42
CA ALA A 100 1.32 -15.07 -0.60
C ALA A 100 1.20 -16.56 -0.29
N ALA A 101 1.47 -16.97 0.96
CA ALA A 101 1.36 -18.35 1.38
C ALA A 101 -0.07 -18.90 1.21
N ILE A 102 -1.09 -18.11 1.55
CA ILE A 102 -2.51 -18.44 1.35
C ILE A 102 -2.82 -18.61 -0.15
N ALA A 103 -2.45 -17.63 -0.97
CA ALA A 103 -2.71 -17.64 -2.41
C ALA A 103 -2.04 -18.83 -3.10
N SER A 104 -0.75 -19.06 -2.84
CA SER A 104 0.02 -20.17 -3.42
C SER A 104 -0.53 -21.53 -3.01
N THR A 105 -0.94 -21.70 -1.75
CA THR A 105 -1.57 -22.94 -1.27
C THR A 105 -2.88 -23.19 -2.02
N HIS A 106 -3.70 -22.16 -2.20
CA HIS A 106 -4.94 -22.28 -2.95
C HIS A 106 -4.67 -22.58 -4.43
N ILE A 107 -3.74 -21.89 -5.08
CA ILE A 107 -3.32 -22.18 -6.46
C ILE A 107 -2.92 -23.65 -6.57
N HIS A 108 -1.99 -24.11 -5.74
CA HIS A 108 -1.51 -25.49 -5.73
C HIS A 108 -2.65 -26.50 -5.63
N ASN A 109 -3.60 -26.28 -4.71
CA ASN A 109 -4.75 -27.17 -4.50
C ASN A 109 -5.78 -27.13 -5.65
N THR A 110 -5.83 -26.04 -6.42
CA THR A 110 -6.77 -25.89 -7.55
C THR A 110 -6.23 -26.35 -8.89
N LEU A 111 -4.90 -26.52 -9.02
CA LEU A 111 -4.31 -27.10 -10.20
C LEU A 111 -4.75 -28.57 -10.33
N ALA A 112 -5.07 -29.00 -11.55
CA ALA A 112 -5.30 -30.40 -11.82
C ALA A 112 -4.09 -31.20 -11.34
N LYS A 113 -4.33 -32.34 -10.67
CA LYS A 113 -3.23 -33.21 -10.28
C LYS A 113 -2.53 -33.67 -11.56
N ASN A 114 -1.29 -33.23 -11.76
CA ASN A 114 -0.39 -33.84 -12.72
C ASN A 114 0.02 -35.23 -12.19
N PHE A 115 -0.94 -36.16 -12.11
CA PHE A 115 -0.61 -37.57 -11.97
C PHE A 115 -0.03 -38.02 -13.31
N VAL A 116 1.29 -37.94 -13.43
CA VAL A 116 2.01 -38.79 -14.37
C VAL A 116 2.01 -40.18 -13.72
N GLY A 117 0.98 -40.97 -14.04
CA GLY A 117 1.04 -42.41 -13.83
C GLY A 117 2.01 -43.00 -14.84
N ALA A 118 3.13 -43.53 -14.34
CA ALA A 118 3.91 -44.58 -14.98
C ALA A 118 4.27 -45.59 -13.89
#